data_AF-A0A1U9KA54-F1
#
_entry.id   AF-A0A1U9KA54-F1
#
_cell.length_a   1.000
_cell.length_b   1.000
_cell.length_c   1.000
_cell.angle_alpha   90.00
_cell.angle_beta   90.00
_cell.angle_gamma   90.00
#
_symmetry.space_group_name_H-M   'P 1'
#
loop_
_entity.id
_entity.type
_entity.pdbx_description
1 polymer ?
#
loop_
_entity_poly.entity_id
_entity_poly.type
_entity_poly.pdbx_seq_one_letter_code
_entity_poly.pdbx_strand_id
1 'polypeptide(L)' 'MVEARRDEFVGEDVVASKVADRVGITRSVIVNTLWKLVNVGVLESRSLGMKGTYIKVLNPNLIPVLNASNR' A
#
# COMPACT_ATOMS: atom_id res chain seq x y z
N MET A 1 16.32 12.07 12.26
CA MET A 1 15.45 12.04 11.07
C MET A 1 16.35 11.88 9.87
N VAL A 2 16.55 10.66 9.39
CA VAL A 2 17.38 10.40 8.21
C VAL A 2 16.48 10.61 7.00
N GLU A 3 16.71 11.67 6.23
CA GLU A 3 16.03 11.85 4.95
C GLU A 3 16.55 10.78 3.98
N ALA A 4 15.81 9.67 3.87
CA ALA A 4 16.04 8.71 2.81
C ALA A 4 15.83 9.41 1.47
N ARG A 5 16.90 9.42 0.65
CA ARG A 5 17.00 10.07 -0.66
C ARG A 5 15.78 9.72 -1.52
N ARG A 6 15.24 10.73 -2.21
CA ARG A 6 14.05 10.64 -3.08
C ARG A 6 14.19 9.59 -4.20
N ASP A 7 15.40 9.14 -4.47
CA ASP A 7 15.76 8.38 -5.67
C ASP A 7 15.70 6.85 -5.48
N GLU A 8 15.38 6.35 -4.28
CA GLU A 8 15.39 4.90 -3.96
C GLU A 8 14.00 4.22 -4.02
N PHE A 9 12.93 4.98 -4.28
CA PHE A 9 11.56 4.46 -4.25
C PHE A 9 10.90 4.61 -5.63
N VAL A 10 11.11 3.61 -6.49
CA VAL A 10 10.45 3.51 -7.81
C VAL A 10 9.15 2.73 -7.62
N GLY A 11 8.02 3.44 -7.51
CA GLY A 11 6.67 2.86 -7.44
C GLY A 11 5.59 3.94 -7.48
N GLU A 12 4.39 3.61 -7.94
CA GLU A 12 3.26 4.55 -7.92
C GLU A 12 2.72 4.75 -6.48
N ASP A 13 2.58 6.01 -6.08
CA ASP A 13 2.02 6.39 -4.78
C ASP A 13 0.53 6.05 -4.69
N VAL A 14 0.12 5.38 -3.61
CA VAL A 14 -1.29 5.01 -3.40
C VAL A 14 -2.01 6.11 -2.62
N VAL A 15 -3.09 6.60 -3.19
CA VAL A 15 -4.02 7.53 -2.52
C VAL A 15 -5.32 6.79 -2.20
N ALA A 16 -5.55 6.50 -0.92
CA ALA A 16 -6.69 5.69 -0.48
C ALA A 16 -8.06 6.27 -0.91
N SER A 17 -8.21 7.60 -0.96
CA SER A 17 -9.44 8.22 -1.47
C SER A 17 -9.69 7.91 -2.94
N LYS A 18 -8.67 8.04 -3.80
CA LYS A 18 -8.80 7.74 -5.24
C LYS A 18 -9.17 6.28 -5.48
N VAL A 19 -8.63 5.36 -4.69
CA VAL A 19 -8.95 3.93 -4.79
C VAL A 19 -10.36 3.65 -4.29
N ALA A 20 -10.76 4.24 -3.16
CA ALA A 20 -12.11 4.15 -2.61
C ALA A 20 -13.17 4.58 -3.63
N ASP A 21 -12.97 5.74 -4.25
CA ASP A 21 -13.91 6.31 -5.22
C ASP A 21 -14.00 5.45 -6.50
N ARG A 22 -12.88 4.86 -6.95
CA ARG A 22 -12.84 4.00 -8.15
C ARG A 22 -13.54 2.66 -7.93
N VAL A 23 -13.37 2.05 -6.76
CA VAL A 23 -13.82 0.68 -6.47
C VAL A 23 -15.18 0.67 -5.75
N GLY A 24 -15.64 1.81 -5.22
CA GLY A 24 -16.91 1.91 -4.51
C GLY A 24 -16.87 1.35 -3.08
N ILE A 25 -15.73 1.47 -2.41
CA ILE A 25 -15.55 1.03 -1.01
C ILE A 25 -15.17 2.20 -0.11
N THR A 26 -15.34 2.05 1.20
CA THR A 26 -14.95 3.11 2.14
C THR A 26 -13.43 3.19 2.31
N ARG A 27 -12.90 4.41 2.46
CA ARG A 27 -11.46 4.66 2.70
C ARG A 27 -10.94 3.93 3.94
N SER A 28 -11.77 3.77 4.97
CA SER A 28 -11.40 3.07 6.21
C SER A 28 -11.11 1.59 5.98
N VAL A 29 -11.83 0.92 5.07
CA VAL A 29 -11.55 -0.49 4.71
C VAL A 29 -10.15 -0.61 4.08
N ILE A 30 -9.80 0.31 3.18
CA ILE A 30 -8.47 0.33 2.55
C ILE A 30 -7.39 0.54 3.61
N VAL A 31 -7.53 1.58 4.44
CA VAL A 31 -6.54 1.92 5.46
C VAL A 31 -6.39 0.80 6.49
N ASN A 32 -7.49 0.23 6.98
CA ASN A 32 -7.43 -0.87 7.95
C ASN A 32 -6.79 -2.13 7.37
N THR A 33 -7.03 -2.42 6.09
CA THR A 33 -6.43 -3.57 5.42
C THR A 33 -4.93 -3.37 5.25
N LEU A 34 -4.51 -2.20 4.76
CA LEU A 34 -3.10 -1.86 4.62
C LEU A 34 -2.37 -1.89 5.97
N TRP A 35 -2.97 -1.33 7.03
CA TRP A 35 -2.39 -1.34 8.36
C TRP A 35 -2.19 -2.75 8.91
N LYS A 36 -3.16 -3.66 8.70
CA LYS A 36 -3.01 -5.07 9.06
C LYS A 36 -1.84 -5.73 8.35
N LEU A 37 -1.70 -5.52 7.04
CA LEU A 37 -0.61 -6.09 6.24
C LEU A 37 0.77 -5.53 6.61
N VAL A 38 0.85 -4.24 6.95
CA VAL A 38 2.09 -3.63 7.44
C VAL A 38 2.47 -4.20 8.81
N ASN A 39 1.52 -4.32 9.74
CA ASN A 39 1.79 -4.86 11.08
C ASN A 39 2.28 -6.31 11.07
N VAL A 40 1.81 -7.14 10.13
CA VAL A 40 2.27 -8.53 9.99
C VAL A 40 3.54 -8.67 9.15
N GLY A 41 4.15 -7.55 8.72
CA GLY A 41 5.39 -7.56 7.93
C GLY A 41 5.23 -8.02 6.48
N VAL A 42 4.01 -8.00 5.94
CA VAL A 42 3.74 -8.33 4.53
C VAL A 42 4.03 -7.13 3.62
N LEU A 43 3.79 -5.92 4.13
CA LEU A 43 4.03 -4.65 3.44
C LEU A 43 4.88 -3.71 4.32
N GLU A 44 5.54 -2.77 3.67
CA GLU A 44 6.08 -1.56 4.31
C GLU A 44 5.34 -0.34 3.78
N SER A 45 5.09 0.65 4.65
CA SER A 45 4.42 1.89 4.26
C SER A 45 5.22 3.12 4.68
N ARG A 46 5.29 4.11 3.79
CA ARG A 46 5.85 5.45 4.08
C ARG A 46 4.84 6.52 3.67
N SER A 47 4.43 7.34 4.63
CA SER A 47 3.55 8.49 4.35
C SER A 47 4.31 9.57 3.57
N LEU A 48 3.67 10.12 2.53
CA LEU A 48 4.14 11.25 1.74
C LEU A 48 3.23 12.47 1.91
N GLY A 49 2.38 12.47 2.95
CA GLY A 49 1.37 13.49 3.19
C GLY A 49 0.26 13.47 2.14
N MET A 50 -0.07 14.64 1.59
CA MET A 50 -1.17 14.80 0.62
C MET A 50 -0.92 14.10 -0.72
N LYS A 51 0.33 13.73 -1.02
CA LYS A 51 0.68 12.99 -2.25
C LYS A 51 0.21 11.54 -2.21
N GLY A 52 0.07 10.98 -1.01
CA GLY A 52 -0.34 9.60 -0.81
C GLY A 52 0.57 8.87 0.16
N THR A 53 0.53 7.54 0.08
CA THR A 53 1.38 6.64 0.84
C THR A 53 2.11 5.74 -0.14
N TYR A 54 3.43 5.71 -0.02
CA TYR A 54 4.24 4.72 -0.72
C TYR A 54 4.13 3.39 0.00
N ILE A 55 3.92 2.32 -0.77
CA ILE A 55 3.75 0.96 -0.24
C ILE A 55 4.74 0.05 -0.95
N LYS A 56 5.53 -0.69 -0.17
CA LYS A 56 6.45 -1.71 -0.67
C LYS A 56 5.96 -3.08 -0.25
N VAL A 57 5.88 -4.01 -1.19
CA VAL A 57 5.57 -5.40 -0.90
C VAL A 57 6.84 -6.09 -0.40
N LEU A 58 6.81 -6.64 0.81
CA LEU A 58 7.93 -7.40 1.38
C LEU A 58 7.85 -8.88 1.02
N ASN A 59 6.63 -9.42 0.95
CA ASN A 59 6.40 -10.82 0.64
C ASN A 59 6.18 -11.05 -0.87
N PRO A 60 7.12 -11.67 -1.60
CA PRO A 60 6.97 -11.90 -3.05
C PRO A 60 5.84 -12.87 -3.40
N ASN A 61 5.40 -13.71 -2.45
CA ASN A 61 4.31 -14.67 -2.65
C ASN A 61 2.91 -14.03 -2.57
N LEU A 62 2.80 -12.78 -2.09
CA LEU A 62 1.51 -12.13 -1.90
C LEU A 62 0.70 -12.04 -3.20
N ILE A 63 1.30 -11.47 -4.26
CA ILE A 63 0.61 -11.27 -5.55
C ILE A 63 0.23 -12.60 -6.22
N PRO A 64 1.13 -13.60 -6.31
CA PRO A 64 0.75 -14.93 -6.79
C PRO A 64 -0.44 -15.55 -6.04
N VAL A 65 -0.46 -15.47 -4.70
CA VAL A 65 -1.53 -16.04 -3.88
C VAL A 65 -2.86 -15.31 -4.11
N LEU A 66 -2.83 -13.98 -4.16
CA LEU A 66 -4.04 -13.17 -4.43
C LEU A 66 -4.62 -13.47 -5.81
N ASN A 67 -3.78 -13.59 -6.83
CA ASN A 67 -4.23 -13.92 -8.19
C ASN A 67 -4.81 -15.34 -8.28
N ALA A 68 -4.23 -16.30 -7.56
CA ALA A 68 -4.73 -17.68 -7.52
C ALA A 68 -6.09 -17.79 -6.80
N SER A 69 -6.33 -16.91 -5.81
CA SER A 69 -7.54 -16.89 -4.99
C SER A 69 -8.72 -16.17 -5.65
N ASN A 70 -8.48 -15.41 -6.72
CA ASN A 70 -9.48 -14.56 -7.38
C ASN A 70 -10.34 -15.33 -8.42
N ARG A 71 -10.73 -16.57 -8.10
CA ARG A 71 -11.61 -17.43 -8.92
C ARG A 71 -13.08 -17.15 -8.70
#